data_AF-A0A4P9Y922-F1
#
_entry.id   AF-A0A4P9Y922-F1
#
_cell.length_a   1.000
_cell.length_b   1.000
_cell.length_c   1.000
_cell.angle_alpha   90.00
_cell.angle_beta   90.00
_cell.angle_gamma   90.00
#
_symmetry.space_group_name_H-M   'P 1'
#
loop_
_entity.id
_entity.type
_entity.pdbx_description
1 polymer ?
#
loop_
_entity_poly.entity_id
_entity_poly.type
_entity_poly.pdbx_seq_one_letter_code
_entity_poly.pdbx_strand_id
1 'polypeptide(L)'
;MAQVEPNLKGAINIGRRNVKELLNETIGFTPKDAVGWLYAARGFYKLRDYHSVIECIAPSLRNEKTKREAQHLLAFSFLHTGQLEASANAFFKSISAGNETDWQPLVEILIENPGLRLT
;
A
#
# COMPACT_ATOMS: atom_id res chain seq x y z
N MET A 1 43.89 -8.95 -19.39
CA MET A 1 43.06 -9.19 -18.19
C MET A 1 41.68 -8.61 -18.46
N ALA A 2 40.73 -9.43 -18.89
CA ALA A 2 39.35 -8.99 -19.12
C ALA A 2 38.57 -9.16 -17.82
N GLN A 3 37.98 -8.07 -17.31
CA GLN A 3 37.03 -8.16 -16.21
C GLN A 3 35.72 -8.73 -16.74
N VAL A 4 35.31 -9.86 -16.17
CA VAL A 4 34.03 -10.51 -16.44
C VAL A 4 32.99 -9.82 -15.57
N GLU A 5 32.11 -9.03 -16.17
CA GLU A 5 30.93 -8.50 -15.48
C GLU A 5 29.98 -9.66 -15.14
N PRO A 6 29.44 -9.76 -13.90
CA PRO A 6 28.47 -10.79 -13.59
C PRO A 6 27.14 -10.49 -14.29
N ASN A 7 26.83 -11.36 -15.24
CA ASN A 7 25.59 -11.43 -16.01
C ASN A 7 24.38 -11.58 -15.08
N LEU A 8 23.64 -10.49 -14.84
CA LEU A 8 22.38 -10.40 -14.08
C LEU A 8 21.18 -11.05 -14.81
N LYS A 9 21.42 -12.18 -15.47
CA LYS A 9 20.38 -13.01 -16.10
C LYS A 9 20.34 -14.40 -15.47
N GLY A 10 20.30 -14.43 -14.14
CA GLY A 10 19.81 -15.57 -13.38
C GLY A 10 18.33 -15.35 -13.11
N ALA A 11 17.47 -16.07 -13.82
CA ALA A 11 16.03 -16.07 -13.62
C ALA A 11 15.70 -16.42 -12.16
N ILE A 12 15.43 -15.40 -11.34
CA ILE A 12 14.85 -15.62 -10.03
C ILE A 12 13.37 -15.87 -10.29
N ASN A 13 12.94 -17.09 -10.00
CA ASN A 13 11.53 -17.40 -9.82
C ASN A 13 11.08 -16.66 -8.54
N ILE A 14 10.83 -15.35 -8.65
CA ILE A 14 10.45 -14.50 -7.51
C ILE A 14 8.97 -14.78 -7.26
N GLY A 15 8.68 -15.85 -6.53
CA GLY A 15 7.51 -15.83 -5.67
C GLY A 15 7.56 -14.51 -4.90
N ARG A 16 6.51 -13.69 -5.01
CA ARG A 16 6.49 -12.33 -4.47
C ARG A 16 7.00 -12.34 -3.02
N ARG A 17 8.19 -11.78 -2.80
CA ARG A 17 8.80 -11.69 -1.46
C ARG A 17 7.89 -10.86 -0.57
N ASN A 18 7.70 -11.32 0.67
CA ASN A 18 6.93 -10.54 1.62
C ASN A 18 7.73 -9.28 2.02
N VAL A 19 7.04 -8.23 2.41
CA VAL A 19 7.64 -6.92 2.62
C VAL A 19 8.59 -6.89 3.82
N LYS A 20 8.39 -7.77 4.80
CA LYS A 20 9.29 -7.90 5.96
C LYS A 20 10.63 -8.49 5.57
N GLU A 21 10.63 -9.53 4.75
CA GLU A 21 11.84 -10.14 4.18
C GLU A 21 12.59 -9.10 3.35
N LEU A 22 11.89 -8.40 2.45
CA LEU A 22 12.48 -7.35 1.64
C LEU A 22 13.18 -6.29 2.50
N LEU A 23 12.53 -5.77 3.53
CA LEU A 23 13.11 -4.76 4.42
C LEU A 23 14.32 -5.30 5.21
N ASN A 24 14.22 -6.52 5.75
CA ASN A 24 15.35 -7.13 6.46
C ASN A 24 16.55 -7.38 5.53
N GLU A 25 16.34 -7.83 4.30
CA GLU A 25 17.41 -8.09 3.33
C GLU A 25 18.06 -6.79 2.81
N THR A 26 17.27 -5.75 2.57
CA THR A 26 17.74 -4.52 1.94
C THR A 26 18.32 -3.51 2.91
N ILE A 27 17.72 -3.36 4.10
CA ILE A 27 18.11 -2.34 5.09
C ILE A 27 18.39 -2.91 6.49
N GLY A 28 18.23 -4.22 6.71
CA GLY A 28 18.64 -4.91 7.94
C GLY A 28 17.67 -4.81 9.11
N PHE A 29 16.51 -4.16 8.95
CA PHE A 29 15.50 -4.07 10.00
C PHE A 29 14.09 -3.85 9.45
N THR A 30 13.08 -4.05 10.33
CA THR A 30 11.68 -3.75 10.06
C THR A 30 11.12 -2.76 11.09
N PRO A 31 10.11 -1.95 10.73
CA PRO A 31 9.42 -1.12 11.70
C PRO A 31 8.81 -1.95 12.85
N LYS A 32 8.82 -1.38 14.06
CA LYS A 32 8.36 -2.05 15.27
C LYS A 32 6.97 -1.62 15.72
N ASP A 33 6.50 -0.47 15.25
CA ASP A 33 5.24 0.14 15.66
C ASP A 33 4.39 0.60 14.47
N ALA A 34 3.15 0.98 14.76
CA ALA A 34 2.18 1.39 13.73
C ALA A 34 2.64 2.63 12.95
N VAL A 35 3.30 3.58 13.62
CA VAL A 35 3.81 4.80 12.98
C VAL A 35 4.93 4.44 12.02
N GLY A 36 5.92 3.64 12.43
CA GLY A 36 6.99 3.20 11.57
C GLY A 36 6.49 2.42 10.35
N TRP A 37 5.49 1.53 10.52
CA TRP A 37 4.86 0.83 9.41
C TRP A 37 4.12 1.78 8.44
N LEU A 38 3.47 2.83 8.95
CA LEU A 38 2.86 3.87 8.10
C LEU A 38 3.91 4.61 7.27
N TYR A 39 5.07 4.94 7.85
CA TYR A 39 6.15 5.60 7.10
C TYR A 39 6.82 4.68 6.08
N ALA A 40 6.99 3.39 6.41
CA ALA A 40 7.45 2.39 5.43
C ALA A 40 6.47 2.30 4.25
N ALA A 41 5.16 2.24 4.53
CA ALA A 41 4.12 2.25 3.51
C ALA A 41 4.16 3.52 2.64
N ARG A 42 4.35 4.71 3.24
CA ARG A 42 4.56 5.96 2.46
C ARG A 42 5.80 5.90 1.58
N GLY A 43 6.87 5.25 2.04
CA GLY A 43 8.07 4.98 1.25
C GLY A 43 7.77 4.15 0.00
N PHE A 44 7.11 3.00 0.18
CA PHE A 44 6.69 2.15 -0.94
C PHE A 44 5.72 2.87 -1.89
N TYR A 45 4.82 3.70 -1.36
CA TYR A 45 3.90 4.50 -2.18
C TYR A 45 4.65 5.48 -3.09
N LYS A 46 5.68 6.15 -2.57
CA LYS A 46 6.56 7.02 -3.39
C LYS A 46 7.30 6.24 -4.48
N LEU A 47 7.66 4.99 -4.20
CA LEU A 47 8.26 4.08 -5.18
C LEU A 47 7.23 3.47 -6.15
N ARG A 48 5.94 3.79 -5.99
CA ARG A 48 4.81 3.22 -6.75
C ARG A 48 4.67 1.71 -6.61
N ASP A 49 5.24 1.12 -5.54
CA ASP A 49 5.04 -0.29 -5.20
C ASP A 49 3.80 -0.43 -4.30
N TYR A 50 2.63 -0.23 -4.90
CA TYR A 50 1.34 -0.24 -4.21
C TYR A 50 1.01 -1.59 -3.58
N HIS A 51 1.56 -2.67 -4.15
CA HIS A 51 1.42 -4.00 -3.59
C HIS A 51 2.12 -4.12 -2.24
N SER A 52 3.35 -3.61 -2.12
CA SER A 52 4.07 -3.54 -0.84
C SER A 52 3.42 -2.57 0.14
N VAL A 53 2.78 -1.48 -0.34
CA VAL A 53 1.97 -0.59 0.51
C VAL A 53 0.85 -1.36 1.20
N ILE A 54 0.05 -2.10 0.42
CA ILE A 54 -1.09 -2.89 0.92
C ILE A 54 -0.63 -3.90 1.98
N GLU A 55 0.55 -4.49 1.80
CA GLU A 55 1.11 -5.47 2.73
C GLU A 55 1.62 -4.84 4.04
N CYS A 56 2.24 -3.66 3.96
CA CYS A 56 2.79 -2.92 5.11
C CYS A 56 1.73 -2.30 6.00
N ILE A 57 0.53 -2.01 5.48
CA ILE A 57 -0.39 -1.07 6.12
C ILE A 57 -1.13 -1.68 7.33
N ALA A 58 -1.17 -3.01 7.45
CA ALA A 58 -1.99 -3.71 8.44
C ALA A 58 -1.74 -3.29 9.90
N PRO A 59 -0.49 -3.09 10.38
CA PRO A 59 -0.25 -2.58 11.73
C PRO A 59 -0.79 -1.16 11.93
N SER A 60 -0.70 -0.31 10.91
CA SER A 60 -1.15 1.09 10.94
C SER A 60 -2.67 1.23 11.00
N LEU A 61 -3.41 0.27 10.43
CA LEU A 61 -4.87 0.23 10.50
C LEU A 61 -5.42 -0.11 11.90
N ARG A 62 -4.63 -0.80 12.73
CA ARG A 62 -5.03 -1.21 14.09
C ARG A 62 -4.77 -0.16 15.17
N ASN A 63 -4.16 0.97 14.81
CA ASN A 63 -3.83 2.04 15.75
C ASN A 63 -4.60 3.31 15.38
N GLU A 64 -5.41 3.83 16.30
CA GLU A 64 -6.30 4.97 16.07
C GLU A 64 -5.55 6.23 15.61
N LYS A 65 -4.29 6.44 16.05
CA LYS A 65 -3.49 7.60 15.63
C LYS A 65 -3.07 7.55 14.16
N THR A 66 -2.96 6.35 13.59
CA THR A 66 -2.48 6.14 12.21
C THR A 66 -3.56 5.67 11.27
N LYS A 67 -4.69 5.16 11.79
CA LYS A 67 -5.76 4.51 11.04
C LYS A 67 -6.32 5.38 9.91
N ARG A 68 -6.57 6.66 10.18
CA ARG A 68 -7.08 7.62 9.20
C ARG A 68 -6.15 7.70 7.97
N GLU A 69 -4.88 7.98 8.19
CA GLU A 69 -3.87 8.11 7.13
C GLU A 69 -3.56 6.76 6.46
N ALA A 70 -3.64 5.67 7.22
CA ALA A 70 -3.49 4.32 6.71
C ALA A 70 -4.61 3.92 5.74
N GLN A 71 -5.87 4.26 6.06
CA GLN A 71 -7.01 4.00 5.16
C GLN A 71 -6.90 4.79 3.86
N HIS A 72 -6.54 6.07 3.92
CA HIS A 72 -6.28 6.89 2.74
C HIS A 72 -5.23 6.26 1.82
N LEU A 73 -4.08 5.87 2.38
CA LEU A 73 -2.99 5.28 1.61
C LEU A 73 -3.37 3.92 1.02
N LEU A 74 -4.12 3.13 1.77
CA LEU A 74 -4.65 1.83 1.32
C LEU A 74 -5.64 2.02 0.15
N ALA A 75 -6.55 2.98 0.25
CA ALA A 75 -7.54 3.27 -0.78
C ALA A 75 -6.88 3.61 -2.12
N PHE A 76 -5.94 4.56 -2.12
CA PHE A 76 -5.19 4.90 -3.33
C PHE A 76 -4.35 3.73 -3.86
N SER A 77 -3.80 2.90 -2.98
CA SER A 77 -3.04 1.72 -3.42
C SER A 77 -3.94 0.67 -4.09
N PHE A 78 -5.16 0.48 -3.60
CA PHE A 78 -6.16 -0.33 -4.27
C PHE A 78 -6.60 0.28 -5.60
N LEU A 79 -6.81 1.60 -5.66
CA LEU A 79 -7.15 2.30 -6.90
C LEU A 79 -6.07 2.10 -7.97
N HIS A 80 -4.80 2.30 -7.62
CA HIS A 80 -3.68 2.11 -8.53
C HIS A 80 -3.44 0.65 -8.96
N THR A 81 -3.99 -0.32 -8.22
CA THR A 81 -3.92 -1.74 -8.56
C THR A 81 -5.22 -2.26 -9.19
N GLY A 82 -6.17 -1.37 -9.53
CA GLY A 82 -7.44 -1.72 -10.20
C GLY A 82 -8.47 -2.40 -9.30
N GLN A 83 -8.24 -2.46 -7.99
CA GLN A 83 -9.15 -3.10 -7.02
C GLN A 83 -10.21 -2.08 -6.58
N LEU A 84 -11.12 -1.72 -7.48
CA LEU A 84 -12.07 -0.60 -7.30
C LEU A 84 -13.00 -0.77 -6.09
N GLU A 85 -13.55 -1.95 -5.87
CA GLU A 85 -14.42 -2.22 -4.71
C GLU A 85 -13.67 -2.04 -3.38
N ALA A 86 -12.46 -2.61 -3.29
CA ALA A 86 -11.61 -2.47 -2.11
C ALA A 86 -11.17 -1.01 -1.90
N SER A 87 -10.89 -0.29 -2.98
CA SER A 87 -10.59 1.14 -2.97
C SER A 87 -11.75 1.97 -2.41
N ALA A 88 -12.96 1.78 -2.94
CA ALA A 88 -14.16 2.48 -2.49
C ALA A 88 -14.44 2.22 -0.99
N ASN A 89 -14.32 0.96 -0.55
CA ASN A 89 -14.48 0.60 0.86
C ASN A 89 -13.42 1.25 1.76
N ALA A 90 -12.17 1.33 1.31
CA ALA A 90 -11.11 1.98 2.06
C ALA A 90 -11.30 3.51 2.13
N PHE A 91 -11.73 4.16 1.03
CA PHE A 91 -12.10 5.59 1.05
C PHE A 91 -13.26 5.86 2.00
N PHE A 92 -14.32 5.04 1.96
CA PHE A 92 -15.44 5.18 2.89
C PHE A 92 -15.01 5.10 4.36
N LYS A 93 -14.11 4.17 4.70
CA LYS A 93 -13.53 4.04 6.04
C LYS A 93 -12.61 5.22 6.39
N SER A 94 -11.89 5.76 5.41
CA SER A 94 -11.03 6.94 5.56
C SER A 94 -11.85 8.20 5.89
N ILE A 95 -12.95 8.42 5.16
CA ILE A 95 -13.92 9.51 5.41
C ILE A 95 -14.53 9.36 6.80
N SER A 96 -14.95 8.15 7.17
CA SER A 96 -15.48 7.86 8.52
C SER A 96 -14.46 8.15 9.63
N ALA A 97 -13.17 8.13 9.32
CA ALA A 97 -12.08 8.50 10.22
C ALA A 97 -11.68 9.99 10.14
N GLY A 98 -12.41 10.81 9.36
CA GLY A 98 -12.23 12.27 9.29
C GLY A 98 -11.35 12.78 8.14
N ASN A 99 -11.08 11.98 7.11
CA ASN A 99 -10.44 12.48 5.88
C ASN A 99 -11.48 12.99 4.88
N GLU A 100 -11.79 14.29 4.94
CA GLU A 100 -12.81 14.90 4.08
C GLU A 100 -12.40 14.94 2.59
N THR A 101 -11.11 15.00 2.29
CA THR A 101 -10.62 15.03 0.90
C THR A 101 -10.90 13.74 0.13
N ASP A 102 -11.15 12.64 0.84
CA ASP A 102 -11.37 11.33 0.24
C ASP A 102 -12.80 11.16 -0.31
N TRP A 103 -13.68 12.14 -0.08
CA TRP A 103 -14.99 12.19 -0.72
C TRP A 103 -14.90 12.24 -2.24
N GLN A 104 -13.96 13.04 -2.78
CA GLN A 104 -13.82 13.19 -4.22
C GLN A 104 -13.58 11.83 -4.92
N PRO A 105 -12.51 11.08 -4.62
CA PRO A 105 -12.25 9.81 -5.30
C PRO A 105 -13.33 8.76 -5.02
N LEU A 106 -13.98 8.77 -3.85
CA LEU A 106 -15.10 7.86 -3.59
C LEU A 106 -16.29 8.13 -4.52
N VAL A 107 -16.67 9.40 -4.68
CA VAL A 107 -17.79 9.80 -5.55
C VAL A 107 -17.47 9.47 -7.01
N GLU A 108 -16.26 9.77 -7.47
CA GLU A 108 -15.78 9.41 -8.82
C GLU A 108 -15.93 7.90 -9.07
N ILE A 109 -15.40 7.06 -8.16
CA ILE A 109 -15.48 5.60 -8.30
C ILE A 109 -16.94 5.11 -8.36
N LEU A 110 -17.82 5.61 -7.49
CA LEU A 110 -19.22 5.13 -7.42
C LEU A 110 -20.07 5.60 -8.62
N ILE A 111 -19.83 6.81 -9.14
CA ILE A 111 -20.52 7.31 -10.34
C ILE A 111 -20.07 6.52 -11.58
N GLU A 112 -18.77 6.27 -11.72
CA GLU A 112 -18.23 5.50 -12.84
C GLU A 112 -18.60 4.01 -12.77
N ASN A 113 -18.90 3.49 -11.58
CA ASN A 113 -19.17 2.08 -11.33
C ASN A 113 -20.46 1.88 -10.50
N PRO A 114 -21.66 2.14 -11.08
CA PRO A 114 -22.93 2.12 -10.34
C PRO A 114 -23.34 0.74 -9.78
N GLY A 115 -22.68 -0.32 -10.25
CA GLY A 115 -22.86 -1.69 -9.74
C GLY A 115 -22.12 -1.98 -8.43
N LEU A 116 -21.15 -1.15 -8.02
CA LEU A 116 -20.41 -1.36 -6.79
C LEU A 116 -21.31 -1.17 -5.56
N ARG A 117 -20.99 -1.93 -4.51
CA ARG A 117 -21.67 -1.88 -3.21
C ARG A 117 -20.62 -1.74 -2.13
N LEU A 118 -20.80 -0.74 -1.27
CA LEU A 118 -19.96 -0.60 -0.09
C LEU A 118 -20.35 -1.67 0.94
N THR A 119 -19.36 -2.31 1.55
CA THR A 119 -19.54 -3.37 2.56
C THR A 119 -18.84 -3.07 3.88
#